data_AF-A0A536XSA8-F1
#
_entry.id   AF-A0A536XSA8-F1
#
_cell.length_a   1.000
_cell.length_b   1.000
_cell.length_c   1.000
_cell.angle_alpha   90.00
_cell.angle_beta   90.00
_cell.angle_gamma   90.00
#
_symmetry.space_group_name_H-M   'P 1'
#
loop_
_entity.id
_entity.type
_entity.pdbx_description
1 polymer ?
#
loop_
_entity_poly.entity_id
_entity_poly.type
_entity_poly.pdbx_seq_one_letter_code
_entity_poly.pdbx_strand_id
1 'polypeptide(L)'
;MFDTVAVGRVDSWHMIAQQALYLAIVTAVLTQMFFVPDEPPLEGLSPVKRYYYRYRIAILSFFLGTLLNLYTLFFFKSSSLLVSFSFLLVMIALLLLNEFGPFRRLGLAFKFALLSLCGLSFCATVVPVIFGEVGVAIFLASMAVGCLPMLVLAAWISRRTPERFPAARNQILVPFGLMLIVFLGAYLLRVIPPVPLSIPFIGVYHSVERKQDGYQLSHERPAWAFWRNGDQQFRAQPGDRMYVFFRVFSPASFADEVSMRWFHRESHGWALQDTIPIKIVGGRAQGFRGYGFKSSVYFEVEPVPASPRTFTVDIH
;
A
#
# COMPACT_ATOMS: atom_id res chain seq x y z
N MET A 1 -2.19 -2.98 20.04
CA MET A 1 -1.28 -1.94 20.60
C MET A 1 0.10 -1.90 19.92
N PHE A 2 0.51 -2.88 19.10
CA PHE A 2 1.80 -2.83 18.37
C PHE A 2 1.73 -2.19 16.95
N ASP A 3 0.53 -1.95 16.40
CA ASP A 3 0.38 -1.57 14.99
C ASP A 3 0.46 -0.06 14.68
N THR A 4 0.33 0.82 15.65
CA THR A 4 0.34 2.27 15.38
C THR A 4 1.74 2.86 15.18
N VAL A 5 2.78 2.19 15.66
CA VAL A 5 4.18 2.63 15.50
C VAL A 5 4.87 1.97 14.30
N ALA A 6 4.39 0.80 13.85
CA ALA A 6 4.94 0.07 12.70
C ALA A 6 4.53 0.64 11.33
N VAL A 7 3.58 1.57 11.28
CA VAL A 7 3.04 2.13 10.02
C VAL A 7 3.95 3.25 9.43
N GLY A 8 5.10 3.50 10.06
CA GLY A 8 5.97 4.64 9.75
C GLY A 8 6.79 4.57 8.46
N ARG A 9 7.19 3.38 7.96
CA ARG A 9 8.11 3.29 6.81
C ARG A 9 8.03 1.95 6.07
N VAL A 10 7.34 1.92 4.94
CA VAL A 10 7.33 0.78 4.00
C VAL A 10 8.76 0.40 3.57
N ASP A 11 9.68 1.38 3.48
CA ASP A 11 11.07 1.19 3.04
C ASP A 11 12.06 0.81 4.16
N SER A 12 11.60 0.60 5.40
CA SER A 12 12.54 0.20 6.46
C SER A 12 12.95 -1.26 6.27
N TRP A 13 14.25 -1.49 6.08
CA TRP A 13 14.80 -2.83 5.84
C TRP A 13 14.42 -3.84 6.94
N HIS A 14 14.24 -3.36 8.18
CA HIS A 14 13.74 -4.15 9.29
C HIS A 14 12.30 -4.64 9.10
N MET A 15 11.39 -3.80 8.58
CA MET A 15 10.00 -4.22 8.31
C MET A 15 9.93 -5.21 7.15
N ILE A 16 10.74 -5.01 6.09
CA ILE A 16 10.83 -5.95 4.98
C ILE A 16 11.35 -7.30 5.47
N ALA A 17 12.42 -7.30 6.27
CA ALA A 17 12.98 -8.52 6.87
C ALA A 17 11.98 -9.23 7.79
N GLN A 18 11.24 -8.49 8.62
CA GLN A 18 10.21 -9.05 9.50
C GLN A 18 9.07 -9.69 8.69
N GLN A 19 8.58 -9.04 7.64
CA GLN A 19 7.54 -9.60 6.76
C GLN A 19 8.03 -10.85 6.04
N ALA A 20 9.26 -10.83 5.52
CA ALA A 20 9.88 -12.00 4.87
C ALA A 20 10.02 -13.17 5.86
N LEU A 21 10.41 -12.90 7.11
CA LEU A 21 10.47 -13.90 8.17
C LEU A 21 9.09 -14.48 8.47
N TYR A 22 8.05 -13.66 8.57
CA TYR A 22 6.68 -14.13 8.82
C TYR A 22 6.17 -15.01 7.68
N LEU A 23 6.42 -14.62 6.43
CA LEU A 23 6.10 -15.43 5.25
C LEU A 23 6.84 -16.77 5.27
N ALA A 24 8.12 -16.78 5.65
CA ALA A 24 8.91 -18.01 5.76
C ALA A 24 8.37 -18.94 6.85
N ILE A 25 8.02 -18.40 8.02
CA ILE A 25 7.41 -19.16 9.12
C ILE A 25 6.07 -19.77 8.67
N VAL A 26 5.19 -18.97 8.08
CA VAL A 26 3.88 -19.45 7.59
C VAL A 26 4.06 -20.52 6.52
N THR A 27 4.98 -20.34 5.58
CA THR A 27 5.29 -21.33 4.54
C THR A 27 5.77 -22.64 5.13
N ALA A 28 6.68 -22.57 6.12
CA ALA A 28 7.20 -23.77 6.79
C ALA A 28 6.11 -24.52 7.55
N VAL A 29 5.26 -23.81 8.30
CA VAL A 29 4.15 -24.42 9.06
C VAL A 29 3.11 -25.04 8.10
N LEU A 30 2.72 -24.35 7.02
CA LEU A 30 1.78 -24.90 6.05
C LEU A 30 2.33 -26.09 5.29
N THR A 31 3.60 -26.05 4.92
CA THR A 31 4.27 -27.19 4.30
C THR A 31 4.32 -28.37 5.26
N GLN A 32 4.63 -28.15 6.54
CA GLN A 32 4.58 -29.21 7.56
C GLN A 32 3.17 -29.80 7.70
N MET A 33 2.13 -28.97 7.74
CA MET A 33 0.73 -29.42 7.78
C MET A 33 0.30 -30.18 6.51
N PHE A 34 0.87 -29.84 5.36
CA PHE A 34 0.65 -30.58 4.11
C PHE A 34 1.25 -32.00 4.18
N PHE A 35 2.43 -32.14 4.78
CA PHE A 35 3.08 -33.45 4.90
C PHE A 35 2.56 -34.31 6.04
N VAL A 36 2.09 -33.68 7.13
CA VAL A 36 1.56 -34.37 8.31
C VAL A 36 0.18 -33.77 8.62
N PRO A 37 -0.88 -34.25 7.93
CA PRO A 37 -2.23 -33.73 8.08
C PRO A 37 -2.78 -34.00 9.49
N ASP A 38 -2.57 -35.22 9.97
CA ASP A 38 -3.05 -35.69 11.26
C ASP A 38 -2.15 -35.25 12.40
N GLU A 39 -2.75 -34.91 13.55
CA GLU A 39 -2.00 -34.58 14.75
C GLU A 39 -1.40 -35.84 15.36
N PRO A 40 -0.06 -35.93 15.51
CA PRO A 40 0.52 -37.04 16.23
C PRO A 40 0.08 -37.01 17.70
N PRO A 41 0.00 -38.17 18.38
CA PRO A 41 -0.25 -38.21 19.81
C PRO A 41 0.75 -37.31 20.56
N LEU A 42 0.25 -36.49 21.49
CA LEU A 42 1.10 -35.53 22.23
C LEU A 42 1.99 -36.20 23.29
N GLU A 43 1.66 -37.45 23.62
CA GLU A 43 2.40 -38.31 24.54
C GLU A 43 3.73 -38.77 23.90
N GLY A 44 4.83 -38.72 24.65
CA GLY A 44 6.17 -39.07 24.15
C GLY A 44 6.88 -38.00 23.30
N LEU A 45 6.21 -36.91 22.91
CA LEU A 45 6.86 -35.79 22.20
C LEU A 45 7.70 -34.91 23.16
N SER A 46 8.81 -34.37 22.63
CA SER A 46 9.61 -33.35 23.32
C SER A 46 8.76 -32.10 23.63
N PRO A 47 9.07 -31.34 24.70
CA PRO A 47 8.25 -30.20 25.13
C PRO A 47 8.06 -29.15 24.02
N VAL A 48 9.09 -28.94 23.18
CA VAL A 48 9.05 -28.01 22.04
C VAL A 48 8.07 -28.49 20.96
N LYS A 49 8.13 -29.77 20.57
CA LYS A 49 7.21 -30.34 19.57
C LYS A 49 5.78 -30.32 20.08
N ARG A 50 5.57 -30.67 21.35
CA ARG A 50 4.24 -30.62 21.99
C ARG A 50 3.65 -29.22 21.97
N TYR A 51 4.44 -28.20 22.32
CA TYR A 51 4.02 -26.80 22.23
C TYR A 51 3.65 -26.42 20.80
N TYR A 52 4.51 -26.75 19.83
CA TYR A 52 4.26 -26.48 18.41
C TYR A 52 2.92 -27.09 17.95
N TYR A 53 2.69 -28.40 18.11
CA TYR A 53 1.45 -29.03 17.64
C TYR A 53 0.20 -28.46 18.33
N ARG A 54 0.30 -28.13 19.62
CA ARG A 54 -0.81 -27.53 20.38
C ARG A 54 -1.19 -26.14 19.88
N TYR A 55 -0.21 -25.32 19.49
CA TYR A 55 -0.42 -23.92 19.13
C TYR A 55 -0.28 -23.63 17.62
N ARG A 56 0.02 -24.62 16.77
CA ARG A 56 0.29 -24.41 15.33
C ARG A 56 -0.78 -23.61 14.58
N ILE A 57 -2.06 -23.87 14.86
CA ILE A 57 -3.18 -23.15 14.22
C ILE A 57 -3.24 -21.70 14.70
N ALA A 58 -2.99 -21.46 16.00
CA ALA A 58 -2.95 -20.12 16.57
C ALA A 58 -1.74 -19.32 16.06
N ILE A 59 -0.57 -19.95 16.00
CA ILE A 59 0.67 -19.38 15.43
C ILE A 59 0.42 -18.97 13.98
N LEU A 60 -0.14 -19.88 13.17
CA LEU A 60 -0.44 -19.62 11.77
C LEU A 60 -1.43 -18.46 11.61
N SER A 61 -2.56 -18.50 12.33
CA SER A 61 -3.60 -17.47 12.28
C SER A 61 -3.08 -16.10 12.73
N PHE A 62 -2.20 -16.06 13.74
CA PHE A 62 -1.54 -14.85 14.21
C PHE A 62 -0.63 -14.23 13.14
N PHE A 63 0.28 -15.01 12.54
CA PHE A 63 1.19 -14.48 11.53
C PHE A 63 0.45 -14.07 10.24
N LEU A 64 -0.49 -14.89 9.77
CA LEU A 64 -1.34 -14.53 8.63
C LEU A 64 -2.19 -13.29 8.93
N GLY A 65 -2.81 -13.21 10.11
CA GLY A 65 -3.62 -12.06 10.52
C GLY A 65 -2.79 -10.78 10.58
N THR A 66 -1.58 -10.86 11.15
CA THR A 66 -0.66 -9.71 11.21
C THR A 66 -0.26 -9.23 9.82
N LEU A 67 0.07 -10.16 8.91
CA LEU A 67 0.41 -9.83 7.51
C LEU A 67 -0.79 -9.23 6.76
N LEU A 68 -1.97 -9.84 6.87
CA LEU A 68 -3.21 -9.35 6.25
C LEU A 68 -3.58 -7.96 6.76
N ASN A 69 -3.44 -7.71 8.06
CA ASN A 69 -3.71 -6.40 8.65
C ASN A 69 -2.77 -5.34 8.06
N LEU A 70 -1.48 -5.64 8.02
CA LEU A 70 -0.46 -4.75 7.45
C LEU A 70 -0.74 -4.42 5.98
N TYR A 71 -1.03 -5.41 5.14
CA TYR A 71 -1.35 -5.16 3.72
C TYR A 71 -2.68 -4.42 3.55
N THR A 72 -3.68 -4.72 4.37
CA THR A 72 -4.95 -3.97 4.38
C THR A 72 -4.70 -2.49 4.65
N LEU A 73 -3.88 -2.16 5.65
CA LEU A 73 -3.52 -0.77 5.96
C LEU A 73 -2.71 -0.11 4.84
N PHE A 74 -1.78 -0.84 4.19
CA PHE A 74 -1.03 -0.30 3.05
C PHE A 74 -1.92 -0.02 1.86
N PHE A 75 -2.81 -0.95 1.48
CA PHE A 75 -3.76 -0.72 0.39
C PHE A 75 -4.76 0.38 0.73
N PHE A 76 -5.24 0.47 1.98
CA PHE A 76 -6.11 1.55 2.42
C PHE A 76 -5.46 2.93 2.24
N LYS A 77 -4.20 3.10 2.68
CA LYS A 77 -3.46 4.35 2.51
C LYS A 77 -3.19 4.74 1.05
N SER A 78 -3.28 3.77 0.15
CA SER A 78 -2.97 3.94 -1.28
C SER A 78 -4.22 4.11 -2.14
N SER A 79 -5.38 3.80 -1.58
CA SER A 79 -6.67 3.79 -2.26
C SER A 79 -7.27 5.19 -2.29
N SER A 80 -7.18 5.90 -3.42
CA SER A 80 -7.86 7.18 -3.65
C SER A 80 -9.19 7.05 -4.40
N LEU A 81 -9.47 5.89 -5.01
CA LEU A 81 -10.63 5.68 -5.89
C LEU A 81 -11.69 4.77 -5.25
N LEU A 82 -12.97 5.04 -5.54
CA LEU A 82 -14.12 4.21 -5.15
C LEU A 82 -13.92 2.72 -5.53
N VAL A 83 -13.27 2.47 -6.67
CA VAL A 83 -12.99 1.13 -7.20
C VAL A 83 -12.02 0.36 -6.29
N SER A 84 -11.01 1.03 -5.71
CA SER A 84 -10.02 0.42 -4.81
C SER A 84 -10.61 -0.02 -3.46
N PHE A 85 -11.75 0.55 -3.05
CA PHE A 85 -12.49 0.08 -1.87
C PHE A 85 -13.06 -1.34 -2.03
N SER A 86 -13.35 -1.78 -3.27
CA SER A 86 -13.87 -3.14 -3.50
C SER A 86 -12.83 -4.21 -3.15
N PHE A 87 -11.58 -4.02 -3.57
CA PHE A 87 -10.48 -4.91 -3.21
C PHE A 87 -10.16 -4.84 -1.70
N LEU A 88 -10.21 -3.65 -1.12
CA LEU A 88 -10.05 -3.49 0.32
C LEU A 88 -11.12 -4.25 1.12
N LEU A 89 -12.38 -4.21 0.68
CA LEU A 89 -13.46 -4.97 1.31
C LEU A 89 -13.17 -6.47 1.28
N VAL A 90 -12.64 -6.98 0.16
CA VAL A 90 -12.21 -8.38 0.04
C VAL A 90 -11.06 -8.68 1.01
N MET A 91 -10.08 -7.79 1.16
CA MET A 91 -8.99 -7.93 2.14
C MET A 91 -9.52 -8.00 3.58
N ILE A 92 -10.41 -7.07 3.95
CA ILE A 92 -11.03 -7.03 5.27
C ILE A 92 -11.84 -8.30 5.53
N ALA A 93 -12.62 -8.75 4.55
CA ALA A 93 -13.39 -9.99 4.66
C ALA A 93 -12.47 -11.20 4.88
N LEU A 94 -11.37 -11.31 4.13
CA LEU A 94 -10.39 -12.40 4.30
C LEU A 94 -9.65 -12.34 5.64
N LEU A 95 -9.33 -11.14 6.13
CA LEU A 95 -8.76 -10.91 7.46
C LEU A 95 -9.72 -11.39 8.55
N LEU A 96 -10.98 -10.97 8.47
CA LEU A 96 -12.03 -11.38 9.41
C LEU A 96 -12.22 -12.89 9.38
N LEU A 97 -12.29 -13.50 8.19
CA LEU A 97 -12.37 -14.96 8.04
C LEU A 97 -11.17 -15.70 8.65
N ASN A 98 -9.97 -15.12 8.59
CA ASN A 98 -8.78 -15.69 9.22
C ASN A 98 -8.83 -15.63 10.76
N GLU A 99 -9.47 -14.63 11.34
CA GLU A 99 -9.58 -14.45 12.81
C GLU A 99 -10.78 -15.19 13.42
N PHE A 100 -11.89 -15.29 12.69
CA PHE A 100 -13.11 -15.93 13.18
C PHE A 100 -12.89 -17.41 13.52
N GLY A 101 -13.16 -17.76 14.78
CA GLY A 101 -12.94 -19.10 15.37
C GLY A 101 -13.50 -20.29 14.55
N PRO A 102 -14.72 -20.21 14.01
CA PRO A 102 -15.28 -21.28 13.18
C PRO A 102 -14.51 -21.53 11.88
N PHE A 103 -13.89 -20.47 11.33
CA PHE A 103 -13.21 -20.49 10.04
C PHE A 103 -11.69 -20.73 10.15
N ARG A 104 -11.11 -20.70 11.36
CA ARG A 104 -9.70 -21.09 11.60
C ARG A 104 -9.37 -22.54 11.19
N ARG A 105 -10.40 -23.39 11.08
CA ARG A 105 -10.31 -24.77 10.58
C ARG A 105 -10.60 -24.92 9.08
N LEU A 106 -10.78 -23.82 8.34
CA LEU A 106 -10.86 -23.86 6.89
C LEU A 106 -9.67 -24.63 6.31
N GLY A 107 -9.94 -25.33 5.20
CA GLY A 107 -9.03 -26.31 4.62
C GLY A 107 -7.66 -25.72 4.29
N LEU A 108 -6.68 -26.60 4.14
CA LEU A 108 -5.29 -26.21 3.87
C LEU A 108 -5.16 -25.34 2.60
N ALA A 109 -5.99 -25.58 1.59
CA ALA A 109 -6.11 -24.77 0.38
C ALA A 109 -6.41 -23.29 0.67
N PHE A 110 -7.32 -23.00 1.60
CA PHE A 110 -7.66 -21.62 1.99
C PHE A 110 -6.45 -20.93 2.63
N LYS A 111 -5.71 -21.64 3.49
CA LYS A 111 -4.51 -21.09 4.14
C LYS A 111 -3.39 -20.81 3.14
N PHE A 112 -3.22 -21.66 2.13
CA PHE A 112 -2.32 -21.38 1.01
C PHE A 112 -2.80 -20.23 0.12
N ALA A 113 -4.12 -20.03 -0.03
CA ALA A 113 -4.66 -18.83 -0.68
C ALA A 113 -4.27 -17.54 0.08
N LEU A 114 -4.42 -17.54 1.41
CA LEU A 114 -4.01 -16.41 2.27
C LEU A 114 -2.49 -16.17 2.22
N LEU A 115 -1.68 -17.24 2.23
CA LEU A 115 -0.23 -17.12 2.06
C LEU A 115 0.11 -16.54 0.67
N SER A 116 -0.59 -16.97 -0.38
CA SER A 116 -0.41 -16.46 -1.75
C SER A 116 -0.76 -14.98 -1.83
N LEU A 117 -1.87 -14.58 -1.21
CA LEU A 117 -2.27 -13.18 -1.08
C LEU A 117 -1.17 -12.35 -0.39
N CYS A 118 -0.70 -12.82 0.77
CA CYS A 118 0.35 -12.12 1.52
C CYS A 118 1.66 -12.04 0.75
N GLY A 119 2.07 -13.12 0.07
CA GLY A 119 3.30 -13.18 -0.72
C GLY A 119 3.26 -12.29 -1.97
N LEU A 120 2.14 -12.29 -2.70
CA LEU A 120 1.95 -11.41 -3.85
C LEU A 120 1.88 -9.94 -3.42
N SER A 121 1.21 -9.64 -2.30
CA SER A 121 1.17 -8.28 -1.72
C SER A 121 2.56 -7.80 -1.28
N PHE A 122 3.35 -8.69 -0.67
CA PHE A 122 4.74 -8.42 -0.30
C PHE A 122 5.55 -8.01 -1.52
N CYS A 123 5.56 -8.83 -2.58
CA CYS A 123 6.31 -8.53 -3.79
C CYS A 123 5.79 -7.27 -4.49
N ALA A 124 4.47 -7.09 -4.59
CA ALA A 124 3.86 -5.89 -5.17
C ALA A 124 4.25 -4.60 -4.43
N THR A 125 4.61 -4.69 -3.15
CA THR A 125 5.04 -3.53 -2.35
C THR A 125 6.55 -3.35 -2.37
N VAL A 126 7.32 -4.44 -2.20
CA VAL A 126 8.76 -4.39 -2.00
C VAL A 126 9.55 -4.24 -3.30
N VAL A 127 9.13 -4.90 -4.38
CA VAL A 127 9.85 -4.84 -5.65
C VAL A 127 9.88 -3.40 -6.22
N PRO A 128 8.77 -2.66 -6.31
CA PRO A 128 8.81 -1.26 -6.75
C PRO A 128 9.71 -0.37 -5.88
N VAL A 129 9.76 -0.64 -4.57
CA VAL A 129 10.63 0.07 -3.62
C VAL A 129 12.11 -0.19 -3.91
N ILE A 130 12.48 -1.45 -4.20
CA ILE A 130 13.87 -1.83 -4.51
C ILE A 130 14.32 -1.21 -5.84
N PHE A 131 13.47 -1.29 -6.87
CA PHE A 131 13.80 -0.76 -8.20
C PHE A 131 13.65 0.77 -8.28
N GLY A 132 12.81 1.39 -7.43
CA GLY A 132 12.54 2.81 -7.49
C GLY A 132 11.67 3.22 -8.67
N GLU A 133 10.92 2.29 -9.25
CA GLU A 133 10.11 2.56 -10.45
C GLU A 133 8.69 2.01 -10.26
N VAL A 134 7.73 2.70 -10.86
CA VAL A 134 6.33 2.26 -10.92
C VAL A 134 5.99 1.99 -12.38
N GLY A 135 5.24 0.92 -12.64
CA GLY A 135 4.70 0.67 -13.98
C GLY A 135 4.31 -0.76 -14.20
N VAL A 136 3.83 -1.05 -15.41
CA VAL A 136 3.39 -2.39 -15.82
C VAL A 136 4.55 -3.38 -15.74
N ALA A 137 5.73 -2.98 -16.20
CA ALA A 137 6.92 -3.84 -16.20
C ALA A 137 7.33 -4.24 -14.77
N ILE A 138 7.41 -3.27 -13.85
CA ILE A 138 7.76 -3.53 -12.46
C ILE A 138 6.68 -4.34 -11.75
N PHE A 139 5.41 -4.09 -12.02
CA PHE A 139 4.31 -4.89 -11.47
C PHE A 139 4.39 -6.35 -11.95
N LEU A 140 4.59 -6.59 -13.24
CA LEU A 140 4.76 -7.94 -13.78
C LEU A 140 6.01 -8.63 -13.20
N ALA A 141 7.11 -7.90 -13.05
CA ALA A 141 8.30 -8.40 -12.37
C ALA A 141 8.00 -8.76 -10.91
N SER A 142 7.21 -7.95 -10.20
CA SER A 142 6.77 -8.22 -8.83
C SER A 142 5.99 -9.53 -8.74
N MET A 143 5.04 -9.74 -9.67
CA MET A 143 4.27 -10.98 -9.75
C MET A 143 5.16 -12.18 -10.08
N ALA A 144 6.10 -12.03 -11.02
CA ALA A 144 7.05 -13.09 -11.38
C ALA A 144 7.96 -13.48 -10.21
N VAL A 145 8.48 -12.50 -9.46
CA VAL A 145 9.26 -12.75 -8.23
C VAL A 145 8.40 -13.45 -7.18
N GLY A 146 7.14 -13.04 -7.03
CA GLY A 146 6.18 -13.68 -6.11
C GLY A 146 5.87 -15.15 -6.45
N CYS A 147 6.03 -15.55 -7.71
CA CYS A 147 5.92 -16.96 -8.11
C CYS A 147 7.07 -17.83 -7.60
N LEU A 148 8.28 -17.28 -7.41
CA LEU A 148 9.48 -18.07 -7.13
C LEU A 148 9.33 -18.97 -5.89
N PRO A 149 8.90 -18.49 -4.70
CA PRO A 149 8.80 -19.34 -3.52
C PRO A 149 7.81 -20.49 -3.71
N MET A 150 6.69 -20.24 -4.41
CA MET A 150 5.65 -21.25 -4.64
C MET A 150 6.07 -22.30 -5.67
N LEU A 151 6.77 -21.87 -6.74
CA LEU A 151 7.33 -22.79 -7.73
C LEU A 151 8.46 -23.63 -7.14
N VAL A 152 9.33 -23.03 -6.34
CA VAL A 152 10.40 -23.77 -5.62
C VAL A 152 9.78 -24.79 -4.67
N LEU A 153 8.76 -24.41 -3.89
CA LEU A 153 8.04 -25.34 -3.02
C LEU A 153 7.40 -26.49 -3.82
N ALA A 154 6.69 -26.20 -4.90
CA ALA A 154 6.05 -27.21 -5.72
C ALA A 154 7.07 -28.15 -6.42
N ALA A 155 8.18 -27.61 -6.91
CA ALA A 155 9.27 -28.39 -7.50
C ALA A 155 9.99 -29.26 -6.45
N TRP A 156 10.12 -28.75 -5.22
CA TRP A 156 10.67 -29.54 -4.12
C TRP A 156 9.73 -30.70 -3.73
N ILE A 157 8.41 -30.44 -3.63
CA ILE A 157 7.41 -31.48 -3.36
C ILE A 157 7.37 -32.51 -4.49
N SER A 158 7.41 -32.09 -5.76
CA SER A 158 7.36 -33.00 -6.91
C SER A 158 8.57 -33.94 -6.97
N ARG A 159 9.75 -33.46 -6.55
CA ARG A 159 10.98 -34.27 -6.49
C ARG A 159 11.05 -35.20 -5.28
N ARG A 160 10.58 -34.75 -4.11
CA ARG A 160 10.66 -35.51 -2.85
C ARG A 160 9.55 -36.55 -2.70
N THR A 161 8.33 -36.21 -3.13
CA THR A 161 7.14 -37.04 -2.96
C THR A 161 6.22 -36.90 -4.19
N PRO A 162 6.58 -37.53 -5.33
CA PRO A 162 5.83 -37.40 -6.58
C PRO A 162 4.36 -37.78 -6.44
N GLU A 163 4.05 -38.80 -5.63
CA GLU A 163 2.67 -39.24 -5.38
C GLU A 163 1.78 -38.21 -4.67
N ARG A 164 2.37 -37.24 -3.95
CA ARG A 164 1.61 -36.14 -3.32
C ARG A 164 1.46 -34.92 -4.21
N PHE A 165 2.07 -34.91 -5.40
CA PHE A 165 2.02 -33.77 -6.31
C PHE A 165 0.59 -33.40 -6.76
N PRO A 166 -0.34 -34.33 -7.05
CA PRO A 166 -1.72 -33.96 -7.38
C PRO A 166 -2.41 -33.19 -6.25
N ALA A 167 -2.16 -33.58 -4.99
CA ALA A 167 -2.68 -32.86 -3.83
C ALA A 167 -2.01 -31.48 -3.68
N ALA A 168 -0.69 -31.39 -3.89
CA ALA A 168 0.04 -30.12 -3.89
C ALA A 168 -0.48 -29.17 -4.97
N ARG A 169 -0.79 -29.70 -6.16
CA ARG A 169 -1.41 -28.91 -7.24
C ARG A 169 -2.71 -28.27 -6.79
N ASN A 170 -3.63 -29.07 -6.23
CA ASN A 170 -4.96 -28.59 -5.86
C ASN A 170 -4.97 -27.72 -4.58
N GLN A 171 -4.06 -27.98 -3.64
CA GLN A 171 -4.05 -27.28 -2.34
C GLN A 171 -3.06 -26.11 -2.28
N ILE A 172 -2.08 -26.04 -3.19
CA ILE A 172 -1.04 -25.00 -3.20
C ILE A 172 -1.10 -24.21 -4.51
N LEU A 173 -0.88 -24.88 -5.65
CA LEU A 173 -0.74 -24.20 -6.94
C LEU A 173 -2.03 -23.59 -7.46
N VAL A 174 -3.17 -24.27 -7.30
CA VAL A 174 -4.48 -23.75 -7.74
C VAL A 174 -4.87 -22.50 -6.93
N PRO A 175 -4.87 -22.51 -5.59
CA PRO A 175 -5.10 -21.30 -4.80
C PRO A 175 -4.12 -20.16 -5.14
N PHE A 176 -2.84 -20.48 -5.32
CA PHE A 176 -1.84 -19.50 -5.75
C PHE A 176 -2.16 -18.90 -7.12
N GLY A 177 -2.44 -19.74 -8.11
CA GLY A 177 -2.77 -19.31 -9.47
C GLY A 177 -4.04 -18.46 -9.53
N LEU A 178 -5.07 -18.82 -8.75
CA LEU A 178 -6.27 -18.00 -8.60
C LEU A 178 -5.94 -16.61 -8.02
N MET A 179 -5.11 -16.56 -6.98
CA MET A 179 -4.70 -15.30 -6.38
C MET A 179 -3.86 -14.45 -7.33
N LEU A 180 -2.98 -15.07 -8.11
CA LEU A 180 -2.20 -14.40 -9.14
C LEU A 180 -3.12 -13.79 -10.20
N ILE A 181 -4.13 -14.52 -10.67
CA ILE A 181 -5.14 -14.01 -11.62
C ILE A 181 -5.90 -12.83 -11.00
N VAL A 182 -6.28 -12.91 -9.73
CA VAL A 182 -6.93 -11.80 -9.01
C VAL A 182 -6.03 -10.56 -9.02
N PHE A 183 -4.73 -10.69 -8.71
CA PHE A 183 -3.80 -9.56 -8.73
C PHE A 183 -3.61 -8.97 -10.13
N LEU A 184 -3.42 -9.81 -11.15
CA LEU A 184 -3.28 -9.38 -12.54
C LEU A 184 -4.55 -8.67 -13.05
N GLY A 185 -5.72 -9.24 -12.76
CA GLY A 185 -7.01 -8.65 -13.12
C GLY A 185 -7.28 -7.35 -12.37
N ALA A 186 -7.01 -7.31 -11.06
CA ALA A 186 -7.17 -6.11 -10.25
C ALA A 186 -6.23 -4.97 -10.70
N TYR A 187 -5.03 -5.30 -11.17
CA TYR A 187 -4.13 -4.33 -11.79
C TYR A 187 -4.67 -3.79 -13.12
N LEU A 188 -5.13 -4.68 -14.00
CA LEU A 188 -5.71 -4.30 -15.30
C LEU A 188 -6.94 -3.40 -15.14
N LEU A 189 -7.78 -3.70 -14.16
CA LEU A 189 -8.96 -2.92 -13.80
C LEU A 189 -8.63 -1.65 -13.00
N ARG A 190 -7.34 -1.36 -12.76
CA ARG A 190 -6.84 -0.21 -11.96
C ARG A 190 -7.40 -0.16 -10.55
N VAL A 191 -7.75 -1.32 -9.99
CA VAL A 191 -8.26 -1.49 -8.63
C VAL A 191 -7.11 -1.39 -7.62
N ILE A 192 -5.99 -2.05 -7.92
CA ILE A 192 -4.77 -1.99 -7.10
C ILE A 192 -3.88 -0.88 -7.66
N PRO A 193 -3.61 0.19 -6.89
CA PRO A 193 -2.65 1.21 -7.31
C PRO A 193 -1.27 0.55 -7.44
N PRO A 194 -0.50 0.90 -8.48
CA PRO A 194 0.74 0.20 -8.82
C PRO A 194 1.83 0.33 -7.73
N VAL A 195 1.74 1.34 -6.85
CA VAL A 195 2.55 1.51 -5.63
C VAL A 195 1.76 2.29 -4.57
N PRO A 196 2.01 2.06 -3.26
CA PRO A 196 1.57 2.95 -2.19
C PRO A 196 2.29 4.31 -2.23
N LEU A 197 1.96 5.17 -3.19
CA LEU A 197 2.33 6.58 -3.15
C LEU A 197 1.40 7.31 -2.19
N SER A 198 1.79 7.34 -0.92
CA SER A 198 1.09 8.18 0.06
C SER A 198 1.56 9.63 -0.08
N ILE A 199 0.63 10.58 0.01
CA ILE A 199 0.93 12.01 0.17
C ILE A 199 0.81 12.32 1.67
N PRO A 200 1.86 12.10 2.48
CA PRO A 200 1.78 12.37 3.92
C PRO A 200 1.49 13.83 4.27
N PHE A 201 1.69 14.77 3.34
CA PHE A 201 1.44 16.18 3.57
C PHE A 201 1.07 16.89 2.28
N ILE A 202 0.03 17.72 2.33
CA ILE A 202 -0.32 18.66 1.26
C ILE A 202 -1.01 19.87 1.88
N GLY A 203 -0.77 21.05 1.32
CA GLY A 203 -1.42 22.28 1.77
C GLY A 203 -1.21 23.45 0.82
N VAL A 204 -2.07 24.45 0.94
CA VAL A 204 -2.05 25.70 0.17
C VAL A 204 -1.32 26.78 0.97
N TYR A 205 -0.49 27.59 0.30
CA TYR A 205 0.36 28.60 0.90
C TYR A 205 0.45 29.85 0.00
N HIS A 206 0.69 31.00 0.61
CA HIS A 206 0.96 32.26 -0.10
C HIS A 206 2.40 32.36 -0.60
N SER A 207 3.35 31.72 0.09
CA SER A 207 4.72 31.61 -0.40
C SER A 207 5.39 30.31 0.02
N VAL A 208 6.25 29.81 -0.87
CA VAL A 208 7.12 28.66 -0.64
C VAL A 208 8.54 29.05 -1.03
N GLU A 209 9.41 29.16 -0.02
CA GLU A 209 10.82 29.49 -0.21
C GLU A 209 11.70 28.30 0.10
N ARG A 210 12.58 27.93 -0.84
CA ARG A 210 13.58 26.89 -0.61
C ARG A 210 14.76 27.48 0.16
N LYS A 211 14.99 26.99 1.37
CA LYS A 211 16.15 27.30 2.22
C LYS A 211 17.15 26.14 2.21
N GLN A 212 18.38 26.38 2.68
CA GLN A 212 19.45 25.37 2.71
C GLN A 212 19.01 24.06 3.39
N ASP A 213 18.22 24.13 4.48
CA ASP A 213 17.74 22.96 5.23
C ASP A 213 16.27 22.57 4.99
N GLY A 214 15.56 23.21 4.06
CA GLY A 214 14.15 22.86 3.84
C GLY A 214 13.32 23.87 3.06
N TYR A 215 12.02 23.91 3.37
CA TYR A 215 11.06 24.84 2.77
C TYR A 215 10.45 25.70 3.88
N GLN A 216 10.45 27.02 3.68
CA GLN A 216 9.66 27.94 4.48
C GLN A 216 8.31 28.13 3.79
N LEU A 217 7.23 27.92 4.53
CA LEU A 217 5.86 27.97 4.05
C LEU A 217 5.10 29.09 4.74
N SER A 218 4.56 30.04 3.99
CA SER A 218 3.80 31.18 4.53
C SER A 218 2.31 30.99 4.26
N HIS A 219 1.48 31.11 5.30
CA HIS A 219 0.02 30.98 5.21
C HIS A 219 -0.67 31.85 6.25
N GLU A 220 -1.93 32.21 5.99
CA GLU A 220 -2.76 33.02 6.87
C GLU A 220 -3.38 32.16 7.98
N ARG A 221 -2.60 31.90 9.04
CA ARG A 221 -3.07 31.11 10.18
C ARG A 221 -3.34 31.94 11.43
N PRO A 222 -4.56 31.85 12.01
CA PRO A 222 -4.81 32.27 13.38
C PRO A 222 -3.95 31.46 14.36
N ALA A 223 -3.36 32.10 15.38
CA ALA A 223 -2.46 31.45 16.34
C ALA A 223 -3.07 30.19 17.01
N TRP A 224 -4.39 30.15 17.17
CA TRP A 224 -5.12 29.04 17.78
C TRP A 224 -5.30 27.82 16.87
N ALA A 225 -5.20 27.93 15.54
CA ALA A 225 -5.53 26.86 14.60
C ALA A 225 -4.33 25.94 14.31
N PHE A 226 -3.69 25.40 15.36
CA PHE A 226 -2.37 24.82 15.21
C PHE A 226 -2.27 23.48 14.48
N TRP A 227 -3.40 22.80 14.38
CA TRP A 227 -3.61 21.55 13.67
C TRP A 227 -3.86 21.74 12.17
N ARG A 228 -4.07 22.99 11.69
CA ARG A 228 -4.31 23.26 10.27
C ARG A 228 -2.98 23.38 9.53
N ASN A 229 -2.89 22.70 8.40
CA ASN A 229 -1.78 22.79 7.46
C ASN A 229 -2.23 23.58 6.23
N GLY A 230 -1.65 24.76 6.01
CA GLY A 230 -1.99 25.64 4.90
C GLY A 230 -3.37 26.32 5.02
N ASP A 231 -3.66 27.16 4.04
CA ASP A 231 -4.91 27.93 3.98
C ASP A 231 -6.07 27.09 3.46
N GLN A 232 -7.19 27.11 4.20
CA GLN A 232 -8.45 26.49 3.78
C GLN A 232 -9.30 27.45 2.94
N GLN A 233 -9.15 28.74 3.23
CA GLN A 233 -9.75 29.85 2.50
C GLN A 233 -8.60 30.75 2.07
N PHE A 234 -8.18 30.61 0.81
CA PHE A 234 -7.07 31.38 0.29
C PHE A 234 -7.58 32.75 -0.20
N ARG A 235 -7.02 33.82 0.35
CA ARG A 235 -7.37 35.19 -0.08
C ARG A 235 -6.34 35.67 -1.09
N ALA A 236 -6.74 35.91 -2.32
CA ALA A 236 -5.82 36.38 -3.36
C ALA A 236 -6.12 37.83 -3.75
N GLN A 237 -5.07 38.61 -3.94
CA GLN A 237 -5.08 39.87 -4.67
C GLN A 237 -4.67 39.65 -6.14
N PRO A 238 -5.05 40.54 -7.06
CA PRO A 238 -4.58 40.47 -8.44
C PRO A 238 -3.04 40.47 -8.51
N GLY A 239 -2.46 39.42 -9.08
CA GLY A 239 -1.01 39.23 -9.19
C GLY A 239 -0.44 38.21 -8.20
N ASP A 240 -1.22 37.80 -7.19
CA ASP A 240 -0.78 36.78 -6.23
C ASP A 240 -0.65 35.40 -6.88
N ARG A 241 0.22 34.58 -6.28
CA ARG A 241 0.40 33.18 -6.66
C ARG A 241 -0.10 32.29 -5.54
N MET A 242 -0.91 31.31 -5.90
CA MET A 242 -1.30 30.25 -4.99
C MET A 242 -0.28 29.13 -5.09
N TYR A 243 0.39 28.81 -3.98
CA TYR A 243 1.34 27.71 -3.92
C TYR A 243 0.70 26.49 -3.28
N VAL A 244 0.89 25.33 -3.89
CA VAL A 244 0.54 24.04 -3.27
C VAL A 244 1.83 23.33 -2.95
N PHE A 245 2.14 23.22 -1.67
CA PHE A 245 3.28 22.44 -1.20
C PHE A 245 2.80 21.05 -0.80
N PHE A 246 3.57 20.04 -1.17
CA PHE A 246 3.27 18.66 -0.83
C PHE A 246 4.53 17.86 -0.53
N ARG A 247 4.31 16.77 0.19
CA ARG A 247 5.28 15.73 0.45
C ARG A 247 4.68 14.43 -0.03
N VAL A 248 5.32 13.80 -1.00
CA VAL A 248 4.95 12.48 -1.50
C VAL A 248 5.98 11.51 -0.96
N PHE A 249 5.52 10.39 -0.40
CA PHE A 249 6.43 9.30 -0.10
C PHE A 249 6.97 8.74 -1.42
N SER A 250 8.27 8.88 -1.64
CA SER A 250 8.95 8.26 -2.78
C SER A 250 10.22 7.59 -2.27
N PRO A 251 10.54 6.36 -2.72
CA PRO A 251 11.83 5.74 -2.48
C PRO A 251 13.00 6.61 -2.95
N ALA A 252 14.21 6.33 -2.44
CA ALA A 252 15.39 7.15 -2.74
C ALA A 252 15.81 7.15 -4.21
N SER A 253 15.55 6.05 -4.90
CA SER A 253 15.77 5.87 -6.33
C SER A 253 14.58 6.28 -7.20
N PHE A 254 13.50 6.82 -6.62
CA PHE A 254 12.27 7.10 -7.36
C PHE A 254 12.44 8.23 -8.38
N ALA A 255 12.21 7.92 -9.66
CA ALA A 255 12.25 8.86 -10.77
C ALA A 255 10.98 8.71 -11.62
N ASP A 256 9.99 9.56 -11.36
CA ASP A 256 8.72 9.55 -12.10
C ASP A 256 8.09 10.95 -12.16
N GLU A 257 7.05 11.13 -12.96
CA GLU A 257 6.33 12.38 -13.09
C GLU A 257 4.96 12.29 -12.42
N VAL A 258 4.69 13.18 -11.46
CA VAL A 258 3.36 13.33 -10.86
C VAL A 258 2.70 14.56 -11.45
N SER A 259 1.49 14.41 -11.96
CA SER A 259 0.71 15.52 -12.50
C SER A 259 -0.18 16.13 -11.42
N MET A 260 0.04 17.41 -11.10
CA MET A 260 -0.87 18.20 -10.28
C MET A 260 -2.02 18.71 -11.14
N ARG A 261 -3.23 18.20 -10.89
CA ARG A 261 -4.44 18.59 -11.63
C ARG A 261 -5.25 19.61 -10.85
N TRP A 262 -5.56 20.72 -11.48
CA TRP A 262 -6.41 21.76 -10.92
C TRP A 262 -7.81 21.63 -11.46
N PHE A 263 -8.79 21.48 -10.58
CA PHE A 263 -10.20 21.48 -10.93
C PHE A 263 -10.86 22.77 -10.46
N HIS A 264 -11.74 23.31 -11.30
CA HIS A 264 -12.63 24.41 -10.97
C HIS A 264 -14.04 23.87 -10.78
N ARG A 265 -14.76 24.38 -9.78
CA ARG A 265 -16.14 23.95 -9.51
C ARG A 265 -17.10 24.77 -10.37
N GLU A 266 -17.80 24.08 -11.26
CA GLU A 266 -18.85 24.63 -12.11
C GLU A 266 -20.23 24.14 -11.66
N SER A 267 -21.29 24.66 -12.28
CA SER A 267 -22.68 24.32 -11.96
C SER A 267 -23.01 22.83 -12.13
N HIS A 268 -22.29 22.12 -13.02
CA HIS A 268 -22.53 20.71 -13.35
C HIS A 268 -21.49 19.75 -12.74
N GLY A 269 -20.54 20.25 -11.94
CA GLY A 269 -19.48 19.44 -11.33
C GLY A 269 -18.10 20.09 -11.39
N TRP A 270 -17.07 19.27 -11.23
CA TRP A 270 -15.67 19.71 -11.29
C TRP A 270 -15.16 19.65 -12.74
N ALA A 271 -14.72 20.79 -13.28
CA ALA A 271 -14.09 20.89 -14.58
C ALA A 271 -12.56 20.97 -14.44
N LEU A 272 -11.83 20.19 -15.23
CA LEU A 272 -10.36 20.24 -15.25
C LEU A 272 -9.93 21.56 -15.86
N GLN A 273 -9.20 22.38 -15.10
CA GLN A 273 -8.74 23.70 -15.53
C GLN A 273 -7.28 23.68 -15.97
N ASP A 274 -6.42 22.92 -15.29
CA ASP A 274 -4.99 22.87 -15.61
C ASP A 274 -4.34 21.56 -15.14
N THR A 275 -3.21 21.19 -15.73
CA THR A 275 -2.38 20.05 -15.34
C THR A 275 -0.90 20.43 -15.36
N ILE A 276 -0.29 20.50 -14.19
CA ILE A 276 1.12 20.87 -14.02
C ILE A 276 1.93 19.58 -13.79
N PRO A 277 2.81 19.17 -14.71
CA PRO A 277 3.69 18.02 -14.51
C PRO A 277 4.81 18.37 -13.52
N ILE A 278 5.01 17.53 -12.51
CA ILE A 278 6.05 17.69 -11.49
C ILE A 278 6.92 16.45 -11.51
N LYS A 279 8.16 16.62 -11.98
CA LYS A 279 9.17 15.56 -11.94
C LYS A 279 9.60 15.32 -10.50
N ILE A 280 9.37 14.10 -10.03
CA ILE A 280 9.86 13.60 -8.75
C ILE A 280 11.16 12.88 -9.05
N VAL A 281 12.29 13.48 -8.63
CA VAL A 281 13.62 12.87 -8.77
C VAL A 281 14.22 12.72 -7.39
N GLY A 282 14.28 11.49 -6.92
CA GLY A 282 14.85 11.10 -5.63
C GLY A 282 13.95 11.43 -4.43
N GLY A 283 13.93 10.53 -3.46
CA GLY A 283 13.29 10.71 -2.15
C GLY A 283 14.30 10.61 -1.01
N ARG A 284 14.27 11.51 -0.03
CA ARG A 284 14.97 11.26 1.25
C ARG A 284 14.09 10.33 2.10
N ALA A 285 14.58 9.85 3.24
CA ALA A 285 13.80 9.06 4.22
C ALA A 285 12.53 9.77 4.79
N GLN A 286 12.22 10.99 4.31
CA GLN A 286 11.01 11.75 4.59
C GLN A 286 10.15 12.00 3.33
N GLY A 287 10.41 11.34 2.20
CA GLY A 287 9.71 11.53 0.92
C GLY A 287 10.24 12.71 0.08
N PHE A 288 9.75 12.81 -1.15
CA PHE A 288 9.96 13.95 -2.03
C PHE A 288 9.13 15.14 -1.57
N ARG A 289 9.75 16.33 -1.53
CA ARG A 289 9.07 17.60 -1.22
C ARG A 289 9.02 18.42 -2.49
N GLY A 290 7.82 18.76 -2.91
CA GLY A 290 7.58 19.53 -4.12
C GLY A 290 6.63 20.68 -3.84
N TYR A 291 6.62 21.65 -4.75
CA TYR A 291 5.56 22.63 -4.80
C TYR A 291 5.19 22.93 -6.25
N GLY A 292 3.90 23.13 -6.48
CA GLY A 292 3.38 23.76 -7.69
C GLY A 292 2.87 25.16 -7.34
N PHE A 293 2.72 26.01 -8.35
CA PHE A 293 2.05 27.30 -8.17
C PHE A 293 1.11 27.59 -9.32
N LYS A 294 0.06 28.34 -9.03
CA LYS A 294 -0.87 28.88 -10.01
C LYS A 294 -0.99 30.39 -9.83
N SER A 295 -0.83 31.14 -10.91
CA SER A 295 -0.94 32.59 -10.90
C SER A 295 -2.40 33.02 -10.94
N SER A 296 -2.74 34.08 -10.19
CA SER A 296 -4.12 34.53 -10.08
C SER A 296 -4.75 35.07 -11.36
N VAL A 297 -3.92 35.40 -12.35
CA VAL A 297 -4.32 35.95 -13.66
C VAL A 297 -5.24 34.98 -14.44
N TYR A 298 -5.22 33.68 -14.10
CA TYR A 298 -6.06 32.67 -14.76
C TYR A 298 -7.33 32.28 -13.97
N PHE A 299 -7.68 33.00 -12.90
CA PHE A 299 -8.99 32.83 -12.21
C PHE A 299 -10.09 33.71 -12.83
N GLU A 300 -9.93 34.17 -14.07
CA GLU A 300 -10.88 35.03 -14.78
C GLU A 300 -12.14 34.27 -15.20
N VAL A 301 -13.24 34.55 -14.51
CA VAL A 301 -14.52 34.86 -15.16
C VAL A 301 -15.06 36.13 -14.48
N GLU A 302 -15.25 37.17 -15.29
CA GLU A 302 -15.82 38.52 -15.04
C GLU A 302 -14.99 39.62 -14.31
N PRO A 303 -14.98 40.87 -14.86
CA PRO A 303 -14.22 42.01 -14.32
C PRO A 303 -15.07 42.92 -13.41
N VAL A 304 -14.93 42.83 -12.08
CA VAL A 304 -15.46 43.82 -11.09
C VAL A 304 -14.54 43.82 -9.83
N PRO A 305 -14.27 44.96 -9.12
CA PRO A 305 -12.92 45.35 -8.68
C PRO A 305 -12.50 45.04 -7.22
N ALA A 306 -11.19 45.18 -6.98
CA ALA A 306 -10.44 45.62 -5.78
C ALA A 306 -10.68 45.03 -4.37
N SER A 307 -11.60 44.08 -4.17
CA SER A 307 -11.67 43.33 -2.90
C SER A 307 -10.88 42.01 -2.97
N PRO A 308 -10.17 41.58 -1.90
CA PRO A 308 -9.51 40.28 -1.88
C PRO A 308 -10.53 39.17 -2.16
N ARG A 309 -10.29 38.36 -3.19
CA ARG A 309 -11.17 37.23 -3.51
C ARG A 309 -10.81 36.08 -2.58
N THR A 310 -11.81 35.49 -1.93
CA THR A 310 -11.62 34.29 -1.10
C THR A 310 -11.95 33.05 -1.92
N PHE A 311 -11.00 32.14 -2.05
CA PHE A 311 -11.15 30.86 -2.74
C PHE A 311 -11.20 29.73 -1.72
N THR A 312 -12.20 28.86 -1.82
CA THR A 312 -12.22 27.58 -1.09
C THR A 312 -11.42 26.58 -1.89
N VAL A 313 -10.41 25.97 -1.27
CA VAL A 313 -9.56 24.97 -1.93
C VAL A 313 -9.84 23.60 -1.32
N ASP A 314 -10.39 22.71 -2.13
CA ASP A 314 -10.61 21.31 -1.76
C ASP A 314 -9.47 20.45 -2.33
N ILE A 315 -8.76 19.74 -1.45
CA ILE A 315 -7.66 18.85 -1.81
C ILE A 315 -8.17 17.40 -1.69
N HIS A 316 -8.28 16.72 -2.83
CA HIS A 316 -8.72 15.34 -2.96
C HIS A 316 -7.55 14.41 -3.28
#